data_AF-A0A1F8CK68-F1
#
_entry.id   AF-A0A1F8CK68-F1
#
_cell.length_a   1.000
_cell.length_b   1.000
_cell.length_c   1.000
_cell.angle_alpha   90.00
_cell.angle_beta   90.00
_cell.angle_gamma   90.00
#
_symmetry.space_group_name_H-M   'P 1'
#
loop_
_entity.id
_entity.type
_entity.pdbx_description
1 polymer ?
#
loop_
_entity_poly.entity_id
_entity_poly.type
_entity_poly.pdbx_seq_one_letter_code
_entity_poly.pdbx_strand_id
1 'polypeptide(L)'
;MGKIKKVVFASLGLLVLVGGVLAGTFLIGKNQDFRERAAGVPGKTCSEIAFSDDFNSKSLDPKYWGITLKPTPNTITLSNGQLTLLLKQANKDYLVTNDGVSLKDFIKGNFQASTNFRGVFPENKKYGFTGIEVRNQSGKTGAGVALVRNGTNYQLATYQWTNNSNNIPQYNFLKTAISGTFQNVKIERRGLNISFYWQNGNQWEKLASTQDIGLVSKPLQIILGIATATPDKPAPVSGIFDNFSLNCL
;
A
#
# COMPACT_ATOMS: atom_id res chain seq x y z
N MET A 1 -22.04 64.36 31.29
CA MET A 1 -22.79 64.29 30.02
C MET A 1 -21.82 64.39 28.84
N GLY A 2 -21.72 63.33 28.02
CA GLY A 2 -21.21 63.32 26.62
C GLY A 2 -19.73 63.69 26.39
N LYS A 3 -18.93 63.05 25.54
CA LYS A 3 -19.17 62.13 24.43
C LYS A 3 -17.95 61.22 24.26
N ILE A 4 -18.23 59.94 24.03
CA ILE A 4 -17.28 58.92 23.59
C ILE A 4 -16.85 59.26 22.15
N LYS A 5 -15.54 59.35 21.88
CA LYS A 5 -15.00 59.27 20.51
C LYS A 5 -14.29 57.93 20.34
N LYS A 6 -14.91 57.07 19.53
CA LYS A 6 -14.29 55.87 18.95
C LYS A 6 -13.19 56.31 17.98
N VAL A 7 -12.00 55.74 18.13
CA VAL A 7 -10.99 55.69 17.06
C VAL A 7 -10.86 54.24 16.65
N VAL A 8 -11.00 53.99 15.35
CA VAL A 8 -10.95 52.67 14.72
C VAL A 8 -9.84 52.69 13.67
N PHE A 9 -9.20 51.52 13.50
CA PHE A 9 -8.23 51.11 12.46
C PHE A 9 -6.80 51.63 12.68
N ALA A 10 -5.74 50.83 12.49
CA ALA A 10 -5.56 49.78 11.49
C ALA A 10 -4.76 48.57 12.00
N SER A 11 -5.18 47.41 11.51
CA SER A 11 -4.48 46.13 11.54
C SER A 11 -3.16 46.18 10.75
N LEU A 12 -2.02 46.07 11.42
CA LEU A 12 -0.78 45.61 10.78
C LEU A 12 -0.77 44.09 10.82
N GLY A 13 -1.25 43.48 9.74
CA GLY A 13 -1.01 42.06 9.47
C GLY A 13 0.46 41.87 9.14
N LEU A 14 1.20 41.24 10.06
CA LEU A 14 2.53 40.72 9.77
C LEU A 14 2.35 39.45 8.93
N LEU A 15 2.43 39.60 7.62
CA LEU A 15 2.47 38.51 6.66
C LEU A 15 3.81 37.77 6.83
N VAL A 16 3.79 36.64 7.54
CA VAL A 16 4.91 35.69 7.50
C VAL A 16 4.93 35.08 6.11
N LEU A 17 5.86 35.55 5.28
CA LEU A 17 6.31 34.87 4.07
C LEU A 17 6.89 33.52 4.49
N VAL A 18 6.06 32.48 4.46
CA VAL A 18 6.56 31.09 4.46
C VAL A 18 7.20 30.88 3.11
N GLY A 19 8.54 30.91 3.12
CA GLY A 19 9.40 30.65 1.98
C GLY A 19 9.08 29.30 1.33
N GLY A 20 9.26 29.30 0.01
CA GLY A 20 8.88 28.23 -0.88
C GLY A 20 9.44 26.87 -0.51
N VAL A 21 8.54 25.91 -0.38
CA VAL A 21 8.82 24.55 -0.83
C VAL A 21 8.13 24.45 -2.18
N LEU A 22 8.91 24.60 -3.27
CA LEU A 22 8.48 24.13 -4.58
C LEU A 22 8.24 22.63 -4.44
N ALA A 23 6.98 22.25 -4.24
CA ALA A 23 6.53 20.89 -4.45
C ALA A 23 6.79 20.57 -5.93
N GLY A 24 7.83 19.78 -6.18
CA GLY A 24 8.08 19.19 -7.49
C GLY A 24 6.88 18.33 -7.86
N THR A 25 5.98 18.88 -8.67
CA THR A 25 4.92 18.12 -9.32
C THR A 25 5.57 17.18 -10.31
N PHE A 26 5.75 15.92 -9.89
CA PHE A 26 6.27 14.88 -10.76
C PHE A 26 5.24 14.52 -11.85
N LEU A 27 5.69 14.52 -13.09
CA LEU A 27 5.00 13.89 -14.21
C LEU A 27 5.11 12.37 -14.05
N ILE A 28 4.16 11.78 -13.33
CA ILE A 28 3.95 10.33 -13.33
C ILE A 28 3.48 9.94 -14.73
N GLY A 29 4.19 9.01 -15.36
CA GLY A 29 3.88 8.49 -16.70
C GLY A 29 2.42 8.04 -16.84
N LYS A 30 1.89 8.14 -18.07
CA LYS A 30 0.48 7.85 -18.41
C LYS A 30 -0.04 6.61 -17.68
N ASN A 31 -1.12 6.83 -16.92
CA ASN A 31 -1.88 5.84 -16.15
C ASN A 31 -2.13 4.57 -16.97
N GLN A 32 -1.69 3.42 -16.47
CA GLN A 32 -2.28 2.13 -16.86
C GLN A 32 -3.09 1.64 -15.68
N ASP A 33 -4.41 1.85 -15.74
CA ASP A 33 -5.32 1.26 -14.76
C ASP A 33 -5.14 -0.26 -14.77
N PHE A 34 -5.04 -0.88 -13.60
CA PHE A 34 -4.95 -2.35 -13.50
C PHE A 34 -6.12 -3.05 -14.21
N ARG A 35 -7.26 -2.37 -14.32
CA ARG A 35 -8.45 -2.81 -15.04
C ARG A 35 -8.21 -3.06 -16.54
N GLU A 36 -7.18 -2.47 -17.14
CA GLU A 36 -6.86 -2.60 -18.56
C GLU A 36 -5.81 -3.67 -18.89
N ARG A 37 -5.25 -4.38 -17.89
CA ARG A 37 -4.36 -5.51 -18.18
C ARG A 37 -5.18 -6.67 -18.74
N ALA A 38 -5.20 -6.77 -20.06
CA ALA A 38 -5.93 -7.80 -20.78
C ALA A 38 -5.63 -9.20 -20.21
N ALA A 39 -6.69 -9.95 -19.92
CA ALA A 39 -6.56 -11.39 -19.69
C ALA A 39 -5.81 -12.00 -20.89
N GLY A 40 -4.72 -12.72 -20.63
CA GLY A 40 -3.91 -13.36 -21.68
C GLY A 40 -2.51 -12.78 -21.92
N VAL A 41 -2.11 -11.67 -21.29
CA VAL A 41 -0.70 -11.24 -21.31
C VAL A 41 0.18 -12.36 -20.69
N PRO A 42 1.29 -12.77 -21.32
CA PRO A 42 2.19 -13.75 -20.73
C PRO A 42 2.88 -13.18 -19.49
N GLY A 43 2.73 -13.84 -18.34
CA GLY A 43 3.57 -13.54 -17.18
C GLY A 43 5.03 -13.88 -17.41
N LYS A 44 5.91 -13.16 -16.72
CA LYS A 44 7.36 -13.39 -16.69
C LYS A 44 7.71 -14.37 -15.58
N THR A 45 8.74 -15.17 -15.80
CA THR A 45 9.34 -15.98 -14.73
C THR A 45 9.94 -15.07 -13.67
N CYS A 46 10.00 -15.52 -12.42
CA CYS A 46 10.64 -14.75 -11.36
C CYS A 46 12.04 -14.26 -11.75
N SER A 47 12.86 -15.10 -12.39
CA SER A 47 14.24 -14.77 -12.76
C SER A 47 14.37 -13.60 -13.73
N GLU A 48 13.33 -13.32 -14.52
CA GLU A 48 13.32 -12.19 -15.46
C GLU A 48 13.01 -10.85 -14.79
N ILE A 49 12.44 -10.88 -13.58
CA ILE A 49 11.91 -9.68 -12.90
C ILE A 49 12.34 -9.57 -11.44
N ALA A 50 13.16 -10.48 -10.93
CA ALA A 50 13.74 -10.37 -9.60
C ALA A 50 14.48 -9.03 -9.46
N PHE A 51 14.23 -8.32 -8.37
CA PHE A 51 14.79 -6.99 -8.13
C PHE A 51 14.64 -6.59 -6.67
N SER A 52 15.36 -5.54 -6.28
CA SER A 52 15.18 -4.85 -5.01
C SER A 52 15.07 -3.35 -5.27
N ASP A 53 14.23 -2.68 -4.51
CA ASP A 53 14.08 -1.24 -4.51
C ASP A 53 14.23 -0.74 -3.07
N ASP A 54 15.20 0.15 -2.85
CA ASP A 54 15.47 0.82 -1.58
C ASP A 54 14.82 2.21 -1.52
N PHE A 55 14.07 2.58 -2.56
CA PHE A 55 13.35 3.84 -2.68
C PHE A 55 14.23 5.10 -2.50
N ASN A 56 15.55 4.99 -2.76
CA ASN A 56 16.48 6.13 -2.77
C ASN A 56 16.34 7.00 -4.03
N SER A 57 15.67 6.46 -5.05
CA SER A 57 15.40 7.17 -6.31
C SER A 57 14.36 8.27 -6.15
N LYS A 58 14.43 9.31 -7.00
CA LYS A 58 13.42 10.40 -7.03
C LYS A 58 12.07 9.97 -7.61
N SER A 59 12.03 8.83 -8.30
CA SER A 59 10.85 8.25 -8.93
C SER A 59 10.91 6.73 -8.88
N LEU A 60 9.76 6.07 -8.88
CA LEU A 60 9.69 4.61 -9.00
C LEU A 60 10.23 4.18 -10.36
N ASP A 61 11.02 3.11 -10.40
CA ASP A 61 11.52 2.58 -11.66
C ASP A 61 10.35 2.02 -12.50
N PRO A 62 10.01 2.65 -13.65
CA PRO A 62 8.89 2.22 -14.49
C PRO A 62 9.15 0.88 -15.20
N LYS A 63 10.37 0.33 -15.11
CA LYS A 63 10.68 -1.04 -15.53
C LYS A 63 9.97 -2.05 -14.63
N TYR A 64 9.94 -1.80 -13.32
CA TYR A 64 9.43 -2.74 -12.33
C TYR A 64 8.06 -2.36 -11.78
N TRP A 65 7.81 -1.06 -11.58
CA TRP A 65 6.59 -0.59 -10.93
C TRP A 65 5.52 -0.14 -11.93
N GLY A 66 4.28 -0.49 -11.61
CA GLY A 66 3.05 0.07 -12.14
C GLY A 66 2.20 0.66 -11.00
N ILE A 67 1.35 1.62 -11.33
CA ILE A 67 0.45 2.25 -10.35
C ILE A 67 -0.93 1.64 -10.54
N THR A 68 -1.54 1.21 -9.44
CA THR A 68 -2.67 0.28 -9.48
C THR A 68 -4.02 0.98 -9.73
N LEU A 69 -4.11 2.28 -9.44
CA LEU A 69 -5.30 3.12 -9.63
C LEU A 69 -4.83 4.54 -9.98
N LYS A 70 -5.59 5.30 -10.77
CA LYS A 70 -5.31 6.73 -11.07
C LYS A 70 -5.00 7.47 -9.76
N PRO A 71 -3.72 7.70 -9.42
CA PRO A 71 -3.38 8.22 -8.11
C PRO A 71 -4.00 9.62 -8.06
N THR A 72 -4.74 9.92 -6.99
CA THR A 72 -5.05 11.33 -6.78
C THR A 72 -3.72 12.06 -6.62
N PRO A 73 -3.55 13.26 -7.19
CA PRO A 73 -2.29 13.98 -7.07
C PRO A 73 -1.85 14.05 -5.60
N ASN A 74 -0.59 13.69 -5.33
CA ASN A 74 0.03 13.66 -3.98
C ASN A 74 -0.35 12.47 -3.07
N THR A 75 -0.68 11.29 -3.61
CA THR A 75 -0.85 10.05 -2.81
C THR A 75 0.37 9.13 -2.82
N ILE A 76 1.34 9.35 -3.70
CA ILE A 76 2.58 8.58 -3.78
C ILE A 76 3.76 9.55 -3.73
N THR A 77 4.65 9.38 -2.75
CA THR A 77 5.86 10.21 -2.62
C THR A 77 7.07 9.35 -2.33
N LEU A 78 8.20 9.71 -2.96
CA LEU A 78 9.52 9.15 -2.66
C LEU A 78 10.37 10.23 -2.00
N SER A 79 10.85 9.96 -0.79
CA SER A 79 11.68 10.90 -0.04
C SER A 79 12.49 10.15 1.00
N ASN A 80 13.76 10.53 1.17
CA ASN A 80 14.64 10.00 2.22
C ASN A 80 14.76 8.47 2.23
N GLY A 81 14.84 7.83 1.06
CA GLY A 81 14.91 6.36 0.98
C GLY A 81 13.61 5.66 1.36
N GLN A 82 12.48 6.36 1.27
CA GLN A 82 11.17 5.82 1.65
C GLN A 82 10.14 6.10 0.57
N LEU A 83 9.34 5.09 0.29
CA LEU A 83 8.08 5.23 -0.42
C LEU A 83 6.96 5.46 0.59
N THR A 84 6.21 6.55 0.41
CA THR A 84 5.00 6.81 1.18
C THR A 84 3.77 6.72 0.28
N LEU A 85 2.84 5.86 0.68
CA LEU A 85 1.50 5.74 0.11
C LEU A 85 0.51 6.43 1.06
N LEU A 86 0.04 7.60 0.69
CA LEU A 86 -0.92 8.38 1.44
C LEU A 86 -2.30 8.23 0.79
N LEU A 87 -3.21 7.54 1.48
CA LEU A 87 -4.61 7.50 1.09
C LEU A 87 -5.30 8.79 1.53
N LYS A 88 -5.43 9.76 0.62
CA LYS A 88 -6.24 10.96 0.87
C LYS A 88 -7.70 10.63 0.64
N GLN A 89 -8.50 10.81 1.70
CA GLN A 89 -9.97 10.85 1.74
C GLN A 89 -10.68 10.10 0.59
N ALA A 90 -11.22 8.92 0.89
CA ALA A 90 -12.12 8.19 0.00
C ALA A 90 -13.21 9.10 -0.60
N ASN A 91 -13.36 9.05 -1.92
CA ASN A 91 -14.63 9.45 -2.54
C ASN A 91 -15.73 8.61 -1.89
N LYS A 92 -16.83 9.24 -1.46
CA LYS A 92 -17.94 8.59 -0.74
C LYS A 92 -18.56 7.41 -1.50
N ASP A 93 -18.28 7.29 -2.79
CA ASP A 93 -18.85 6.29 -3.69
C ASP A 93 -18.06 4.97 -3.76
N TYR A 94 -16.91 4.85 -3.09
CA TYR A 94 -16.11 3.62 -3.08
C TYR A 94 -16.03 2.99 -1.69
N LEU A 95 -16.57 1.77 -1.58
CA LEU A 95 -16.56 0.93 -0.38
C LEU A 95 -15.15 0.48 0.06
N VAL A 96 -14.13 0.63 -0.79
CA VAL A 96 -12.72 0.48 -0.41
C VAL A 96 -11.93 1.44 -1.28
N THR A 97 -11.22 2.39 -0.67
CA THR A 97 -10.17 3.13 -1.39
C THR A 97 -8.85 2.42 -1.13
N ASN A 98 -8.22 1.96 -2.21
CA ASN A 98 -6.86 1.44 -2.21
C ASN A 98 -5.98 2.47 -2.90
N ASP A 99 -4.87 2.85 -2.30
CA ASP A 99 -3.72 3.38 -3.03
C ASP A 99 -2.60 2.36 -2.93
N GLY A 100 -1.91 2.11 -4.03
CA GLY A 100 -0.91 1.06 -4.08
C GLY A 100 -0.08 1.09 -5.35
N VAL A 101 1.15 0.61 -5.21
CA VAL A 101 2.03 0.34 -6.35
C VAL A 101 2.22 -1.16 -6.45
N SER A 102 2.20 -1.65 -7.67
CA SER A 102 2.29 -3.06 -7.98
C SER A 102 3.38 -3.31 -9.00
N LEU A 103 3.82 -4.55 -9.12
CA LEU A 103 4.74 -4.91 -10.17
C LEU A 103 4.07 -4.80 -11.54
N LYS A 104 4.84 -4.30 -12.50
CA LYS A 104 4.39 -4.10 -13.87
C LYS A 104 4.18 -5.43 -14.60
N ASP A 105 4.72 -6.54 -14.15
CA ASP A 105 4.56 -7.83 -14.82
C ASP A 105 3.86 -8.85 -13.93
N PHE A 106 3.12 -9.76 -14.55
CA PHE A 106 2.64 -10.94 -13.85
C PHE A 106 3.80 -11.89 -13.55
N ILE A 107 3.77 -12.54 -12.39
CA ILE A 107 4.82 -13.46 -11.95
C ILE A 107 4.39 -14.91 -12.15
N LYS A 108 5.24 -15.69 -12.80
CA LYS A 108 5.17 -17.15 -12.90
C LYS A 108 6.27 -17.80 -12.06
N GLY A 109 5.92 -18.90 -11.41
CA GLY A 109 6.86 -19.72 -10.64
C GLY A 109 6.94 -19.36 -9.15
N ASN A 110 7.98 -19.86 -8.51
CA ASN A 110 8.25 -19.67 -7.09
C ASN A 110 8.96 -18.34 -6.86
N PHE A 111 8.62 -17.66 -5.78
CA PHE A 111 9.25 -16.40 -5.41
C PHE A 111 9.13 -16.14 -3.90
N GLN A 112 9.96 -15.23 -3.42
CA GLN A 112 9.85 -14.59 -2.13
C GLN A 112 9.81 -13.08 -2.35
N ALA A 113 8.79 -12.42 -1.82
CA ALA A 113 8.68 -10.97 -1.82
C ALA A 113 8.68 -10.46 -0.39
N SER A 114 9.47 -9.43 -0.09
CA SER A 114 9.57 -8.86 1.26
C SER A 114 9.53 -7.35 1.24
N THR A 115 9.10 -6.76 2.35
CA THR A 115 9.14 -5.31 2.56
C THR A 115 9.26 -5.01 4.05
N ASN A 116 9.89 -3.88 4.36
CA ASN A 116 9.87 -3.27 5.68
C ASN A 116 8.97 -2.03 5.66
N PHE A 117 7.93 -2.01 6.48
CA PHE A 117 6.93 -0.94 6.41
C PHE A 117 6.37 -0.53 7.78
N ARG A 118 5.87 0.70 7.89
CA ARG A 118 5.09 1.17 9.04
C ARG A 118 3.78 1.81 8.58
N GLY A 119 2.75 1.72 9.43
CA GLY A 119 1.46 2.35 9.21
C GLY A 119 1.24 3.55 10.13
N VAL A 120 0.79 4.66 9.56
CA VAL A 120 0.32 5.84 10.27
C VAL A 120 -1.18 5.94 10.05
N PHE A 121 -1.94 5.63 11.09
CA PHE A 121 -3.40 5.64 11.07
C PHE A 121 -3.91 6.70 12.05
N PRO A 122 -5.04 7.35 11.78
CA PRO A 122 -5.61 8.34 12.68
C PRO A 122 -6.16 7.67 13.95
N GLU A 123 -6.12 8.41 15.05
CA GLU A 123 -6.67 7.95 16.32
C GLU A 123 -8.18 7.68 16.21
N ASN A 124 -8.63 6.62 16.88
CA ASN A 124 -10.05 6.25 17.02
C ASN A 124 -10.78 5.79 15.75
N LYS A 125 -10.07 5.48 14.67
CA LYS A 125 -10.70 4.90 13.47
C LYS A 125 -10.42 3.42 13.38
N LYS A 126 -11.49 2.63 13.32
CA LYS A 126 -11.44 1.22 12.97
C LYS A 126 -11.14 1.11 11.48
N TYR A 127 -10.16 0.27 11.17
CA TYR A 127 -9.83 -0.23 9.83
C TYR A 127 -9.15 0.80 8.90
N GLY A 128 -7.87 1.03 9.16
CA GLY A 128 -6.92 1.30 8.08
C GLY A 128 -5.96 0.13 7.99
N PHE A 129 -5.46 -0.20 6.80
CA PHE A 129 -4.38 -1.16 6.64
C PHE A 129 -3.28 -0.65 5.72
N THR A 130 -2.06 -1.17 5.92
CA THR A 130 -0.96 -1.03 4.97
C THR A 130 -0.10 -2.29 4.97
N GLY A 131 0.46 -2.69 3.84
CA GLY A 131 1.31 -3.89 3.76
C GLY A 131 1.60 -4.36 2.35
N ILE A 132 1.89 -5.66 2.23
CA ILE A 132 2.22 -6.34 0.97
C ILE A 132 1.11 -7.33 0.59
N GLU A 133 0.82 -7.41 -0.70
CA GLU A 133 -0.27 -8.21 -1.24
C GLU A 133 0.08 -8.94 -2.53
N VAL A 134 -0.64 -10.03 -2.74
CA VAL A 134 -0.70 -10.81 -3.97
C VAL A 134 -2.12 -10.78 -4.52
N ARG A 135 -2.27 -10.55 -5.83
CA ARG A 135 -3.55 -10.53 -6.53
C ARG A 135 -3.56 -11.49 -7.71
N ASN A 136 -4.75 -11.97 -8.06
CA ASN A 136 -4.97 -12.67 -9.32
C ASN A 136 -4.84 -11.73 -10.52
N GLN A 137 -4.80 -12.32 -11.72
CA GLN A 137 -4.68 -11.56 -12.96
C GLN A 137 -5.78 -10.51 -13.15
N SER A 138 -7.00 -10.80 -12.68
CA SER A 138 -8.13 -9.86 -12.77
C SER A 138 -8.10 -8.77 -11.69
N GLY A 139 -7.24 -8.89 -10.68
CA GLY A 139 -7.16 -7.98 -9.53
C GLY A 139 -8.33 -8.10 -8.55
N LYS A 140 -9.29 -9.00 -8.82
CA LYS A 140 -10.54 -9.17 -8.07
C LYS A 140 -10.40 -10.10 -6.87
N THR A 141 -9.31 -10.85 -6.79
CA THR A 141 -9.07 -11.80 -5.71
C THR A 141 -7.62 -11.70 -5.28
N GLY A 142 -7.37 -11.74 -3.99
CA GLY A 142 -6.03 -11.58 -3.46
C GLY A 142 -5.91 -11.94 -1.99
N ALA A 143 -4.68 -11.89 -1.53
CA ALA A 143 -4.32 -12.09 -0.14
C ALA A 143 -3.08 -11.25 0.20
N GLY A 144 -2.82 -11.05 1.49
CA GLY A 144 -1.65 -10.28 1.90
C GLY A 144 -1.39 -10.35 3.40
N VAL A 145 -0.32 -9.65 3.78
CA VAL A 145 -0.02 -9.31 5.17
C VAL A 145 -0.09 -7.81 5.29
N ALA A 146 -0.87 -7.34 6.26
CA ALA A 146 -0.98 -5.93 6.54
C ALA A 146 -0.91 -5.64 8.03
N LEU A 147 -0.39 -4.47 8.36
CA LEU A 147 -0.62 -3.82 9.63
C LEU A 147 -2.00 -3.18 9.59
N VAL A 148 -2.84 -3.53 10.56
CA VAL A 148 -4.21 -3.03 10.70
C VAL A 148 -4.35 -2.30 12.03
N ARG A 149 -5.04 -1.16 12.04
CA ARG A 149 -5.47 -0.51 13.28
C ARG A 149 -6.87 -0.99 13.67
N ASN A 150 -6.96 -1.71 14.79
CA ASN A 150 -8.19 -2.20 15.38
C ASN A 150 -8.44 -1.49 16.73
N GLY A 151 -9.18 -0.39 16.68
CA GLY A 151 -9.37 0.49 17.83
C GLY A 151 -8.07 1.22 18.20
N THR A 152 -7.60 1.01 19.43
CA THR A 152 -6.33 1.56 19.93
C THR A 152 -5.13 0.69 19.59
N ASN A 153 -5.35 -0.55 19.15
CA ASN A 153 -4.28 -1.52 18.92
C ASN A 153 -3.85 -1.56 17.45
N TYR A 154 -2.56 -1.80 17.26
CA TYR A 154 -1.96 -2.13 15.99
C TYR A 154 -1.79 -3.64 15.93
N GLN A 155 -2.20 -4.27 14.84
CA GLN A 155 -2.13 -5.73 14.70
C GLN A 155 -1.64 -6.11 13.31
N LEU A 156 -0.76 -7.09 13.21
CA LEU A 156 -0.50 -7.77 11.95
C LEU A 156 -1.65 -8.74 11.67
N ALA A 157 -2.22 -8.60 10.49
CA ALA A 157 -3.26 -9.47 9.99
C ALA A 157 -2.85 -10.04 8.64
N THR A 158 -3.13 -11.33 8.45
CA THR A 158 -3.25 -11.86 7.09
C THR A 158 -4.67 -11.62 6.62
N TYR A 159 -4.84 -11.26 5.36
CA TYR A 159 -6.17 -11.08 4.81
C TYR A 159 -6.33 -11.80 3.49
N GLN A 160 -7.58 -12.13 3.18
CA GLN A 160 -7.98 -12.66 1.89
C GLN A 160 -9.24 -11.94 1.45
N TRP A 161 -9.37 -11.67 0.15
CA TRP A 161 -10.61 -11.17 -0.41
C TRP A 161 -10.94 -11.95 -1.68
N THR A 162 -12.22 -12.29 -1.80
CA THR A 162 -12.78 -12.97 -2.97
C THR A 162 -13.75 -12.03 -3.67
N ASN A 163 -13.99 -12.29 -4.96
CA ASN A 163 -14.90 -11.53 -5.81
C ASN A 163 -16.38 -11.78 -5.43
N ASN A 164 -16.74 -11.60 -4.17
CA ASN A 164 -18.12 -11.55 -3.71
C ASN A 164 -18.62 -10.09 -3.72
N SER A 165 -19.93 -9.91 -3.76
CA SER A 165 -20.61 -8.59 -3.92
C SER A 165 -20.18 -7.53 -2.91
N ASN A 166 -19.54 -7.92 -1.81
CA ASN A 166 -19.19 -7.02 -0.73
C ASN A 166 -17.73 -6.54 -0.80
N ASN A 167 -16.82 -7.22 -1.52
CA ASN A 167 -15.41 -6.84 -1.66
C ASN A 167 -14.69 -6.47 -0.34
N ILE A 168 -15.18 -6.97 0.80
CA ILE A 168 -14.58 -6.70 2.12
C ILE A 168 -13.52 -7.78 2.38
N PRO A 169 -12.25 -7.40 2.60
CA PRO A 169 -11.24 -8.36 3.01
C PRO A 169 -11.60 -9.03 4.33
N GLN A 170 -11.47 -10.35 4.38
CA GLN A 170 -11.55 -11.11 5.62
C GLN A 170 -10.17 -11.11 6.27
N TYR A 171 -10.10 -10.56 7.49
CA TYR A 171 -8.87 -10.44 8.26
C TYR A 171 -8.79 -11.54 9.31
N ASN A 172 -7.66 -12.25 9.33
CA ASN A 172 -7.24 -13.05 10.46
C ASN A 172 -6.18 -12.24 11.22
N PHE A 173 -6.53 -11.76 12.41
CA PHE A 173 -5.62 -11.00 13.28
C PHE A 173 -4.74 -11.97 14.06
N LEU A 174 -3.43 -11.84 13.90
CA LEU A 174 -2.49 -12.89 14.35
C LEU A 174 -1.54 -12.41 15.43
N LYS A 175 -1.10 -11.16 15.36
CA LYS A 175 -0.10 -10.61 16.28
C LYS A 175 -0.38 -9.16 16.60
N THR A 176 -0.17 -8.78 17.86
CA THR A 176 -0.09 -7.37 18.24
C THR A 176 1.21 -6.80 17.69
N ALA A 177 1.09 -5.67 17.00
CA ALA A 177 2.22 -4.92 16.46
C ALA A 177 2.42 -3.65 17.28
N ILE A 178 3.63 -3.11 17.25
CA ILE A 178 3.96 -1.89 17.99
C ILE A 178 3.75 -0.69 17.06
N SER A 179 2.87 0.22 17.48
CA SER A 179 2.63 1.49 16.77
C SER A 179 3.94 2.23 16.50
N GLY A 180 4.04 2.85 15.33
CA GLY A 180 5.18 3.71 14.97
C GLY A 180 6.48 2.97 14.63
N THR A 181 6.53 1.65 14.79
CA THR A 181 7.69 0.82 14.42
C THR A 181 7.49 0.16 13.07
N PHE A 182 8.61 -0.04 12.36
CA PHE A 182 8.63 -0.78 11.13
C PHE A 182 8.42 -2.28 11.38
N GLN A 183 7.65 -2.91 10.49
CA GLN A 183 7.32 -4.31 10.46
C GLN A 183 7.96 -4.90 9.21
N ASN A 184 8.80 -5.91 9.40
CA ASN A 184 9.37 -6.65 8.28
C ASN A 184 8.53 -7.89 8.01
N VAL A 185 8.05 -8.03 6.78
CA VAL A 185 7.15 -9.11 6.36
C VAL A 185 7.60 -9.68 5.04
N LYS A 186 7.20 -10.94 4.77
CA LYS A 186 7.38 -11.54 3.46
C LYS A 186 6.22 -12.45 3.05
N ILE A 187 6.07 -12.59 1.74
CA ILE A 187 5.23 -13.56 1.08
C ILE A 187 6.13 -14.54 0.33
N GLU A 188 5.98 -15.84 0.57
CA GLU A 188 6.61 -16.88 -0.23
C GLU A 188 5.57 -17.63 -1.05
N ARG A 189 5.86 -17.88 -2.32
CA ARG A 189 5.12 -18.83 -3.16
C ARG A 189 6.00 -20.02 -3.49
N ARG A 190 5.51 -21.22 -3.17
CA ARG A 190 6.09 -22.51 -3.58
C ARG A 190 5.01 -23.36 -4.23
N GLY A 191 5.04 -23.45 -5.56
CA GLY A 191 3.96 -24.03 -6.36
C GLY A 191 2.65 -23.25 -6.21
N LEU A 192 1.65 -23.90 -5.64
CA LEU A 192 0.32 -23.32 -5.37
C LEU A 192 0.19 -22.75 -3.95
N ASN A 193 1.14 -23.06 -3.06
CA ASN A 193 1.10 -22.60 -1.68
C ASN A 193 1.65 -21.18 -1.60
N ILE A 194 0.90 -20.30 -0.92
CA ILE A 194 1.34 -18.96 -0.57
C ILE A 194 1.41 -18.89 0.96
N SER A 195 2.59 -18.54 1.47
CA SER A 195 2.87 -18.45 2.90
C SER A 195 3.25 -17.02 3.27
N PHE A 196 2.81 -16.62 4.45
CA PHE A 196 2.93 -15.27 4.97
C PHE A 196 3.80 -15.29 6.23
N TYR A 197 4.75 -14.38 6.34
CA TYR A 197 5.68 -14.34 7.46
C TYR A 197 5.89 -12.93 7.97
N TRP A 198 6.29 -12.85 9.24
CA TRP A 198 6.76 -11.65 9.91
C TRP A 198 8.11 -11.94 10.58
N GLN A 199 8.95 -10.92 10.66
CA GLN A 199 10.26 -11.04 11.28
C GLN A 199 10.22 -10.67 12.77
N ASN A 200 10.54 -11.64 13.62
CA ASN A 200 10.72 -11.46 15.05
C ASN A 200 12.22 -11.45 15.38
N GLY A 201 12.81 -10.26 15.52
CA GLY A 201 14.26 -10.12 15.67
C GLY A 201 14.99 -10.70 14.44
N ASN A 202 15.75 -11.78 14.64
CA ASN A 202 16.50 -12.44 13.56
C ASN A 202 15.79 -13.66 12.96
N GLN A 203 14.57 -13.97 13.40
CA GLN A 203 13.82 -15.15 12.97
C GLN A 203 12.60 -14.77 12.15
N TRP A 204 12.30 -15.60 11.14
CA TRP A 204 11.06 -15.50 10.38
C TRP A 204 10.00 -16.41 11.00
N GLU A 205 8.93 -15.81 11.52
CA GLU A 205 7.78 -16.53 12.04
C GLU A 205 6.70 -16.64 10.95
N LYS A 206 6.20 -17.84 10.70
CA LYS A 206 5.10 -18.06 9.76
C LYS A 206 3.79 -17.61 10.42
N LEU A 207 3.10 -16.67 9.78
CA LEU A 207 1.82 -16.14 10.20
C LEU A 207 0.66 -17.02 9.74
N ALA A 208 0.62 -17.32 8.44
CA ALA A 208 -0.39 -18.20 7.86
C ALA A 208 0.11 -18.79 6.53
N SER A 209 -0.68 -19.69 5.97
CA SER A 209 -0.57 -20.07 4.57
C SER A 209 -1.93 -20.31 3.98
N THR A 210 -2.03 -20.10 2.67
CA THR A 210 -3.21 -20.43 1.90
C THR A 210 -2.81 -21.20 0.65
N GLN A 211 -3.66 -22.17 0.31
CA GLN A 211 -3.69 -22.74 -1.02
C GLN A 211 -4.77 -22.00 -1.77
N ASP A 212 -4.52 -21.69 -3.04
CA ASP A 212 -5.57 -21.27 -3.95
C ASP A 212 -6.30 -19.98 -3.53
N ILE A 213 -5.71 -18.82 -3.86
CA ILE A 213 -6.38 -17.52 -3.70
C ILE A 213 -7.45 -17.32 -4.80
N GLY A 214 -8.27 -18.32 -5.12
CA GLY A 214 -9.12 -18.31 -6.31
C GLY A 214 -8.32 -17.98 -7.58
N LEU A 215 -7.05 -18.39 -7.61
CA LEU A 215 -6.09 -18.08 -8.69
C LEU A 215 -6.15 -19.13 -9.81
N VAL A 216 -7.16 -20.01 -9.78
CA VAL A 216 -7.37 -21.11 -10.72
C VAL A 216 -7.82 -20.61 -12.09
N SER A 217 -7.10 -19.66 -12.69
CA SER A 217 -7.06 -19.52 -14.14
C SER A 217 -5.64 -19.89 -14.55
N LYS A 218 -5.44 -21.09 -15.09
CA LYS A 218 -4.17 -21.47 -15.69
C LYS A 218 -3.91 -20.57 -16.91
N PRO A 219 -2.69 -20.04 -17.09
CA PRO A 219 -1.54 -20.11 -16.18
C PRO A 219 -1.69 -19.18 -14.96
N LEU A 220 -1.35 -19.68 -13.76
CA LEU A 220 -1.39 -18.96 -12.48
C LEU A 220 -0.39 -17.79 -12.46
N GLN A 221 -0.87 -16.68 -13.00
CA GLN A 221 -0.21 -15.39 -13.05
C GLN A 221 -0.73 -14.53 -11.91
N ILE A 222 0.20 -13.99 -11.12
CA ILE A 222 -0.14 -13.14 -9.99
C ILE A 222 0.50 -11.76 -10.13
N ILE A 223 -0.09 -10.78 -9.47
CA ILE A 223 0.53 -9.46 -9.28
C ILE A 223 0.90 -9.30 -7.82
N LEU A 224 2.14 -8.87 -7.58
CA LEU A 224 2.60 -8.42 -6.28
C LEU A 224 2.46 -6.90 -6.18
N GLY A 225 2.15 -6.41 -4.99
CA GLY A 225 2.17 -4.99 -4.73
C GLY A 225 2.25 -4.66 -3.25
N ILE A 226 2.38 -3.38 -3.00
CA ILE A 226 2.25 -2.77 -1.69
C ILE A 226 1.06 -1.81 -1.74
N ALA A 227 0.27 -1.83 -0.68
CA ALA A 227 -1.01 -1.14 -0.67
C ALA A 227 -1.30 -0.56 0.70
N THR A 228 -2.10 0.51 0.67
CA THR A 228 -2.71 1.15 1.83
C THR A 228 -4.19 1.34 1.55
N ALA A 229 -5.05 0.99 2.51
CA ALA A 229 -6.49 1.11 2.33
C ALA A 229 -7.27 1.43 3.61
N THR A 230 -8.52 1.85 3.41
CA THR A 230 -9.56 1.96 4.46
C THR A 230 -10.87 1.36 3.94
N PRO A 231 -11.53 0.42 4.65
CA PRO A 231 -12.77 -0.20 4.20
C PRO A 231 -14.03 0.61 4.56
N ASP A 232 -14.05 1.41 5.64
CA ASP A 232 -15.35 1.89 6.14
C ASP A 232 -15.54 3.41 6.09
N LYS A 233 -14.48 4.22 6.19
CA LYS A 233 -14.60 5.69 6.17
C LYS A 233 -13.36 6.37 5.58
N PRO A 234 -13.54 7.49 4.86
CA PRO A 234 -12.44 8.36 4.45
C PRO A 234 -11.65 8.81 5.68
N ALA A 235 -10.47 8.24 5.83
CA ALA A 235 -9.53 8.55 6.88
C ALA A 235 -8.16 8.64 6.23
N PRO A 236 -7.38 9.70 6.50
CA PRO A 236 -6.02 9.75 5.99
C PRO A 236 -5.24 8.60 6.62
N VAL A 237 -4.82 7.64 5.81
CA VAL A 237 -3.93 6.55 6.22
C VAL A 237 -2.67 6.65 5.40
N SER A 238 -1.52 6.50 6.04
CA SER A 238 -0.24 6.43 5.35
C SER A 238 0.44 5.09 5.60
N GLY A 239 0.89 4.47 4.52
CA GLY A 239 1.88 3.40 4.56
C GLY A 239 3.24 3.97 4.17
N ILE A 240 4.27 3.67 4.96
CA ILE A 240 5.65 4.11 4.69
C ILE A 240 6.50 2.85 4.57
N PHE A 241 7.24 2.72 3.48
CA PHE A 241 7.99 1.54 3.09
C PHE A 241 9.45 1.93 2.87
N ASP A 242 10.38 1.23 3.53
CA ASP A 242 11.83 1.48 3.38
C ASP A 242 12.43 0.68 2.22
N ASN A 243 11.82 -0.47 1.89
CA ASN A 243 12.31 -1.31 0.82
C ASN A 243 11.23 -2.22 0.26
N PHE A 244 11.53 -2.78 -0.90
CA PHE A 244 10.86 -3.93 -1.46
C PHE A 244 11.91 -4.86 -2.07
N SER A 245 11.75 -6.17 -1.91
CA SER A 245 12.57 -7.15 -2.63
C SER A 245 11.71 -8.26 -3.21
N LEU A 246 12.09 -8.72 -4.41
CA LEU A 246 11.57 -9.89 -5.07
C LEU A 246 12.74 -10.80 -5.44
N ASN A 247 12.77 -11.99 -4.84
CA ASN A 247 13.78 -13.02 -5.06
C ASN A 247 13.15 -14.32 -5.54
N CYS A 248 13.92 -15.14 -6.25
CA CYS A 248 13.46 -16.44 -6.72
C CYS A 248 13.83 -17.54 -5.73
N LEU A 249 12.99 -18.59 -5.68
CA LEU A 249 13.06 -19.70 -4.72
C LEU A 249 13.24 -21.05 -5.41
#